data_AF-A0A958G4A7-F1
#
_entry.id   AF-A0A958G4A7-F1
#
_cell.length_a   1.000
_cell.length_b   1.000
_cell.length_c   1.000
_cell.angle_alpha   90.00
_cell.angle_beta   90.00
_cell.angle_gamma   90.00
#
_symmetry.space_group_name_H-M   'P 1'
#
loop_
_entity.id
_entity.type
_entity.pdbx_description
1 polymer ?
#
loop_
_entity_poly.entity_id
_entity_poly.type
_entity_poly.pdbx_seq_one_letter_code
_entity_poly.pdbx_strand_id
1 'polypeptide(L)' 'SIHGRAFNNGNSKAAICSDCHGAHSMMKASAPNSMVNKFNIAETCANCHEEIAEKFKNSIHGQAL' A
#
# COMPACT_ATOMS: atom_id res chain seq x y z
N SER A 1 -2.59 9.68 -8.84
CA SER A 1 -2.91 8.35 -8.30
C SER A 1 -4.26 7.89 -8.84
N ILE A 2 -4.42 6.60 -9.19
CA ILE A 2 -5.73 6.03 -9.57
C ILE A 2 -6.69 6.02 -8.38
N HIS A 3 -6.18 5.72 -7.17
CA HIS A 3 -6.98 5.74 -5.95
C HIS A 3 -7.53 7.14 -5.66
N GLY A 4 -6.68 8.18 -5.73
CA GLY A 4 -7.13 9.57 -5.53
C GLY A 4 -8.16 10.03 -6.56
N ARG A 5 -8.04 9.62 -7.83
CA ARG A 5 -9.07 9.91 -8.85
C ARG A 5 -10.38 9.18 -8.54
N ALA A 6 -10.32 7.90 -8.15
CA ALA A 6 -11.50 7.13 -7.79
C ALA A 6 -12.22 7.75 -6.59
N PHE A 7 -11.48 8.18 -5.57
CA PHE A 7 -12.03 8.89 -4.42
C PHE A 7 -12.73 10.20 -4.82
N ASN A 8 -12.08 11.03 -5.63
CA ASN A 8 -12.67 12.29 -6.13
C ASN A 8 -13.92 12.07 -6.99
N ASN A 9 -14.04 10.91 -7.64
CA ASN A 9 -15.23 10.51 -8.39
C ASN A 9 -16.33 9.87 -7.51
N GLY A 10 -16.22 9.97 -6.19
CA GLY A 10 -17.25 9.52 -5.24
C GLY A 10 -17.10 8.09 -4.73
N ASN A 11 -16.03 7.37 -5.11
CA ASN A 11 -15.75 6.06 -4.52
C ASN A 11 -15.10 6.24 -3.15
N SER A 12 -15.92 6.29 -2.09
CA SER A 12 -15.44 6.42 -0.70
C SER A 12 -14.62 5.23 -0.19
N LYS A 13 -14.61 4.10 -0.91
CA LYS A 13 -13.77 2.93 -0.59
C LYS A 13 -12.39 3.00 -1.25
N ALA A 14 -12.14 3.96 -2.12
CA ALA A 14 -10.83 4.12 -2.74
C ALA A 14 -9.83 4.64 -1.71
N ALA A 15 -8.61 4.09 -1.75
CA ALA A 15 -7.56 4.52 -0.83
C ALA A 15 -7.20 6.02 -1.01
N ILE A 16 -6.90 6.67 0.10
CA ILE A 16 -6.47 8.06 0.17
C ILE A 16 -5.02 8.16 0.65
N CYS A 17 -4.47 9.37 0.67
CA CYS A 17 -3.06 9.62 0.97
C CYS A 17 -2.61 8.99 2.31
N SER A 18 -3.46 9.10 3.33
CA SER A 18 -3.18 8.61 4.68
C SER A 18 -3.18 7.08 4.78
N ASP A 19 -3.83 6.36 3.87
CA ASP A 19 -3.89 4.90 3.94
C ASP A 19 -2.54 4.26 3.63
N CYS A 20 -1.73 4.92 2.79
CA CYS A 20 -0.36 4.49 2.51
C CYS A 20 0.69 5.26 3.31
N HIS A 21 0.48 6.55 3.59
CA HIS A 21 1.50 7.37 4.25
C HIS A 21 1.31 7.54 5.75
N GLY A 22 0.14 7.20 6.30
CA GLY A 22 -0.25 7.54 7.67
C GLY A 22 -0.79 8.96 7.76
N ALA A 23 -1.69 9.21 8.71
CA ALA A 23 -2.26 10.54 8.96
C ALA A 23 -1.33 11.39 9.84
N HIS A 24 -1.10 10.95 11.08
CA HIS A 24 -0.21 11.63 12.05
C HIS A 24 1.10 10.85 12.31
N SER A 25 1.32 9.76 11.58
CA SER A 25 2.47 8.87 11.68
C SER A 25 3.29 8.85 10.39
N MET A 26 3.23 9.91 9.60
CA MET A 26 3.90 9.96 8.30
C MET A 26 5.42 9.92 8.44
N MET A 27 6.03 8.96 7.74
CA MET A 27 7.47 8.73 7.75
C MET A 27 8.07 8.87 6.35
N LYS A 28 9.35 9.24 6.28
CA LYS A 28 10.13 9.17 5.03
C LYS A 28 10.09 7.74 4.48
N ALA A 29 10.02 7.59 3.16
CA ALA A 29 9.96 6.27 2.52
C ALA A 29 11.18 5.38 2.81
N SER A 30 12.34 5.97 3.15
CA SER A 30 13.53 5.23 3.55
C SER A 30 13.50 4.74 5.01
N ALA A 31 12.58 5.23 5.85
CA ALA A 31 12.49 4.80 7.24
C ALA A 31 12.02 3.33 7.29
N PRO A 32 12.65 2.47 8.11
CA PRO A 32 12.28 1.05 8.19
C PRO A 32 10.81 0.80 8.56
N ASN A 33 10.22 1.69 9.37
CA ASN A 33 8.84 1.57 9.83
C ASN A 33 7.83 2.31 8.93
N SER A 34 8.27 2.87 7.80
CA SER A 34 7.36 3.53 6.86
C SER A 34 6.53 2.49 6.11
N MET A 35 5.21 2.70 6.03
CA MET A 35 4.32 1.84 5.25
C MET A 35 4.67 1.87 3.74
N VAL A 36 5.28 2.96 3.26
CA VAL A 36 5.77 3.06 1.88
C VAL A 36 7.25 2.70 1.72
N ASN A 37 7.86 2.08 2.74
CA ASN A 37 9.19 1.49 2.59
C ASN A 37 9.15 0.35 1.58
N LYS A 38 10.21 0.19 0.78
CA LYS A 38 10.30 -0.86 -0.25
C LYS A 38 10.08 -2.29 0.28
N PHE A 39 10.40 -2.54 1.55
CA PHE A 39 10.19 -3.85 2.18
C PHE A 39 8.78 -4.01 2.77
N ASN A 40 8.06 -2.91 3.04
CA ASN A 40 6.73 -2.93 3.65
C ASN A 40 5.61 -2.67 2.63
N ILE A 41 5.93 -2.12 1.45
CA ILE A 41 4.93 -1.64 0.47
C ILE A 41 4.00 -2.76 0.00
N ALA A 42 4.50 -4.00 -0.11
CA ALA A 42 3.67 -5.14 -0.49
C ALA A 42 2.58 -5.42 0.55
N GLU A 43 2.92 -5.31 1.84
CA GLU A 43 1.96 -5.46 2.95
C GLU A 43 0.98 -4.27 3.00
N THR A 44 1.45 -3.05 2.77
CA THR A 44 0.58 -1.87 2.69
C THR A 44 -0.49 -2.00 1.60
N CYS A 45 -0.13 -2.51 0.43
CA CYS A 45 -1.08 -2.80 -0.65
C CYS A 45 -2.04 -3.96 -0.27
N ALA A 46 -1.56 -4.94 0.49
CA ALA A 46 -2.33 -6.11 0.89
C ALA A 46 -3.52 -5.77 1.81
N ASN A 47 -3.48 -4.63 2.51
CA ASN A 47 -4.59 -4.14 3.33
C ASN A 47 -5.92 -4.00 2.58
N CYS A 48 -5.88 -3.79 1.25
CA CYS A 48 -7.07 -3.66 0.42
C CYS A 48 -7.07 -4.60 -0.80
N HIS A 49 -5.93 -5.15 -1.20
CA HIS A 49 -5.77 -5.99 -2.39
C HIS A 49 -5.36 -7.42 -2.03
N GLU A 50 -6.14 -8.08 -1.19
CA GLU A 50 -5.85 -9.42 -0.64
C GLU A 50 -5.54 -10.46 -1.72
N GLU A 51 -6.36 -10.55 -2.77
CA GLU A 51 -6.13 -11.51 -3.86
C GLU A 51 -4.80 -11.27 -4.60
N ILE A 52 -4.39 -10.01 -4.74
CA ILE A 52 -3.12 -9.66 -5.37
C ILE A 52 -1.98 -9.96 -4.41
N ALA A 53 -2.16 -9.73 -3.12
CA ALA A 53 -1.18 -10.06 -2.09
C ALA A 53 -0.87 -11.55 -2.10
N GLU A 54 -1.89 -12.42 -2.19
CA GLU A 54 -1.69 -13.87 -2.28
C GLU A 54 -0.94 -14.28 -3.55
N LYS A 55 -1.26 -13.68 -4.71
CA LYS A 55 -0.49 -13.91 -5.95
C LYS A 55 0.95 -13.43 -5.83
N PHE A 56 1.16 -12.28 -5.20
CA PHE A 56 2.49 -11.72 -5.01
C PHE A 56 3.35 -12.59 -4.10
N LYS A 57 2.82 -13.02 -2.95
CA LYS A 57 3.48 -13.95 -2.01
C LYS A 57 3.93 -15.23 -2.69
N ASN A 58 3.10 -15.77 -3.58
CA ASN A 58 3.42 -16.99 -4.33
C ASN A 58 4.36 -16.77 -5.53
N SER A 59 4.70 -15.53 -5.88
CA SER A 59 5.62 -15.21 -6.99
C SER A 59 7.09 -15.25 -6.54
N ILE A 60 8.01 -15.31 -7.51
CA ILE A 60 9.45 -15.21 -7.24
C ILE A 60 9.84 -13.91 -6.53
N HIS A 61 9.08 -12.83 -6.70
CA HIS A 61 9.33 -11.57 -6.00
C HIS A 61 8.93 -11.65 -4.52
N GLY A 62 7.84 -12.37 -4.20
CA GLY A 62 7.37 -12.55 -2.82
C GLY A 62 8.20 -13.58 -2.05
N GLN A 63 8.67 -14.62 -2.72
CA GLN A 63 9.49 -15.66 -2.09
C GLN A 63 10.95 -15.23 -1.86
N ALA A 64 11.43 -14.20 -2.57
CA ALA A 64 12.80 -13.70 -2.47
C ALA A 64 12.95 -12.45 -1.57
N LEU A 65 11.88 -12.06 -0.88
CA LEU A 65 11.82 -10.89 0.00
C LEU A 65 12.43 -11.17 1.38
#